data_AF-A0A9W8L9F0-F1
#
_entry.id   AF-A0A9W8L9F0-F1
#
_cell.length_a   1.000
_cell.length_b   1.000
_cell.length_c   1.000
_cell.angle_alpha   90.00
_cell.angle_beta   90.00
_cell.angle_gamma   90.00
#
_symmetry.space_group_name_H-M   'P 1'
#
loop_
_entity.id
_entity.type
_entity.pdbx_description
1 polymer ?
#
loop_
_entity_poly.entity_id
_entity_poly.type
_entity_poly.pdbx_seq_one_letter_code
_entity_poly.pdbx_strand_id
1 'polypeptide(L)'
;MEPKEPLNFVCKDGHVMVYDAATVLRLRRDYRIVGALEGSHPTNPQQNNYYGLPLILLPEEVALLSSDPSTGLDQQPRSTHEQARFDLYMDLHKRGFYITRGIKFGADYMLYPGEPMR
;
A
#
# COMPACT_ATOMS: atom_id res chain seq x y z
N MET A 1 2.40 26.47 -5.51
CA MET A 1 2.65 25.04 -5.27
C MET A 1 2.88 24.40 -6.61
N GLU A 2 3.96 23.65 -6.79
CA GLU A 2 4.16 22.90 -8.03
C GLU A 2 3.02 21.90 -8.24
N PRO A 3 2.59 21.64 -9.49
CA PRO A 3 1.59 20.62 -9.76
C PRO A 3 2.14 19.27 -9.31
N LYS A 4 1.43 18.61 -8.39
CA LYS A 4 1.76 17.23 -7.98
C LYS A 4 1.57 16.33 -9.20
N GLU A 5 2.61 15.61 -9.61
CA GLU A 5 2.53 14.61 -10.69
C GLU A 5 1.37 13.63 -10.45
N PRO A 6 0.64 13.18 -11.48
CA PRO A 6 -0.50 12.29 -11.30
C PRO A 6 -0.07 10.95 -10.67
N LEU A 7 -0.91 10.40 -9.79
CA LEU A 7 -0.73 9.06 -9.25
C LEU A 7 -1.26 8.05 -10.26
N ASN A 8 -0.44 7.07 -10.64
CA ASN A 8 -0.83 6.08 -11.65
C ASN A 8 -1.13 4.73 -10.99
N PHE A 9 -2.36 4.26 -11.18
CA PHE A 9 -2.82 2.97 -10.66
C PHE A 9 -3.24 2.04 -11.80
N VAL A 10 -2.90 0.77 -11.67
CA VAL A 10 -3.36 -0.31 -12.55
C VAL A 10 -4.26 -1.23 -11.73
N CYS A 11 -5.51 -1.38 -12.15
CA CYS A 11 -6.48 -2.27 -11.51
C CYS A 11 -6.63 -3.55 -12.34
N LYS A 12 -6.32 -4.71 -11.76
CA LYS A 12 -6.46 -6.01 -12.42
C LYS A 12 -6.88 -7.08 -11.42
N ASP A 13 -7.91 -7.85 -11.77
CA ASP A 13 -8.43 -8.97 -10.96
C ASP A 13 -8.75 -8.58 -9.51
N GLY A 14 -9.23 -7.35 -9.28
CA GLY A 14 -9.52 -6.81 -7.95
C GLY A 14 -8.31 -6.30 -7.17
N HIS A 15 -7.11 -6.33 -7.76
CA HIS A 15 -5.89 -5.80 -7.16
C HIS A 15 -5.53 -4.44 -7.76
N VAL A 16 -5.18 -3.49 -6.88
CA VAL A 16 -4.63 -2.18 -7.27
C VAL A 16 -3.12 -2.22 -7.16
N MET A 17 -2.45 -1.89 -8.26
CA MET A 17 -1.01 -2.01 -8.42
C MET A 17 -0.42 -0.70 -8.92
N VAL A 18 0.84 -0.43 -8.56
CA VAL A 18 1.61 0.72 -9.04
C VAL A 18 2.90 0.22 -9.67
N TYR A 19 3.20 0.69 -10.89
CA TYR A 19 4.34 0.24 -11.69
C TYR A 19 5.40 1.32 -11.91
N ASP A 20 5.26 2.49 -11.26
CA ASP A 20 6.22 3.58 -11.36
C ASP A 20 6.71 4.03 -9.98
N ALA A 21 8.00 4.34 -9.90
CA ALA A 21 8.64 4.72 -8.64
C ALA A 21 8.14 6.08 -8.11
N ALA A 22 7.76 7.00 -9.00
CA ALA A 22 7.28 8.33 -8.60
C ALA A 22 5.99 8.22 -7.75
N THR A 23 5.01 7.46 -8.23
CA THR A 23 3.78 7.16 -7.50
C THR A 23 4.08 6.42 -6.20
N VAL A 24 4.96 5.42 -6.19
CA VAL A 24 5.35 4.72 -4.96
C VAL A 24 5.98 5.66 -3.92
N LEU A 25 6.88 6.55 -4.34
CA LEU A 25 7.51 7.54 -3.45
C LEU A 25 6.48 8.52 -2.90
N ARG A 26 5.52 8.95 -3.72
CA ARG A 26 4.41 9.80 -3.28
C ARG A 26 3.50 9.07 -2.29
N LEU A 27 3.15 7.81 -2.52
CA LEU A 27 2.36 7.01 -1.59
C LEU A 27 3.05 6.88 -0.22
N ARG A 28 4.37 6.67 -0.22
CA ARG A 28 5.17 6.62 1.02
C ARG A 28 5.22 7.96 1.74
N ARG A 29 5.49 9.04 1.01
CA ARG A 29 5.69 10.39 1.58
C ARG A 29 4.38 11.04 2.03
N ASP A 30 3.36 11.01 1.16
CA ASP A 30 2.13 11.77 1.33
C ASP A 30 1.09 10.99 2.16
N TYR A 31 1.10 9.64 2.09
CA TYR A 31 0.06 8.78 2.69
C TYR A 31 0.59 7.77 3.71
N ARG A 32 1.92 7.66 3.89
CA ARG A 32 2.57 6.65 4.73
C ARG A 32 2.18 5.22 4.34
N ILE A 33 1.99 4.99 3.04
CA ILE A 33 1.73 3.67 2.47
C ILE A 33 3.08 3.06 2.09
N VAL A 34 3.43 1.95 2.74
CA VAL A 34 4.64 1.19 2.41
C VAL A 34 4.36 0.21 1.26
N GLY A 35 3.17 -0.44 1.31
CA GLY A 35 2.72 -1.51 0.43
C GLY A 35 3.64 -2.74 0.40
N ALA A 36 3.35 -3.68 -0.51
CA ALA A 36 4.18 -4.85 -0.77
C ALA A 36 4.74 -4.78 -2.20
N LEU A 37 6.06 -4.65 -2.32
CA LEU A 37 6.78 -4.73 -3.58
C LEU A 37 6.90 -6.21 -3.98
N GLU A 38 6.13 -6.63 -4.98
CA GLU A 38 6.05 -8.02 -5.43
C GLU A 38 6.62 -8.12 -6.86
N GLY A 39 7.89 -8.53 -6.99
CA GLY A 39 8.60 -8.52 -8.27
C GLY A 39 9.70 -9.59 -8.47
N SER A 40 9.96 -10.49 -7.53
CA SER A 40 11.06 -11.46 -7.66
C SER A 40 10.67 -12.75 -8.38
N HIS A 41 11.51 -13.15 -9.35
CA HIS A 41 11.58 -14.51 -9.89
C HIS A 41 11.78 -15.54 -8.75
N PRO A 42 11.11 -16.72 -8.76
CA PRO A 42 11.13 -17.69 -7.66
C PRO A 42 12.53 -18.16 -7.23
N THR A 43 13.53 -18.01 -8.09
CA THR A 43 14.91 -18.46 -7.83
C THR A 43 15.80 -17.42 -7.14
N ASN A 44 15.41 -16.15 -7.08
CA ASN A 44 16.26 -15.05 -6.56
C ASN A 44 15.51 -14.18 -5.51
N PRO A 45 15.31 -14.69 -4.28
CA PRO A 45 14.50 -14.04 -3.24
C PRO A 45 15.08 -12.72 -2.70
N GLN A 46 16.39 -12.46 -2.85
CA GLN A 46 17.04 -11.22 -2.38
C GLN A 46 17.01 -10.05 -3.39
N GLN A 47 16.53 -10.25 -4.63
CA GLN A 47 16.47 -9.15 -5.62
C GLN A 47 15.34 -8.12 -5.39
N ASN A 48 14.43 -8.38 -4.44
CA ASN A 48 13.29 -7.49 -4.14
C ASN A 48 13.69 -6.12 -3.55
N ASN A 49 14.95 -5.94 -3.13
CA ASN A 49 15.40 -4.65 -2.59
C ASN A 49 15.57 -3.55 -3.66
N TYR A 50 15.69 -3.89 -4.95
CA TYR A 50 15.99 -2.91 -6.01
C TYR A 50 15.13 -3.02 -7.28
N TYR A 51 14.46 -4.15 -7.55
CA TYR A 51 13.60 -4.35 -8.74
C TYR A 51 12.17 -4.80 -8.38
N GLY A 52 11.58 -4.17 -7.36
CA GLY A 52 10.39 -4.67 -6.66
C GLY A 52 9.01 -4.21 -7.18
N LEU A 53 8.91 -3.60 -8.36
CA LEU A 53 7.61 -3.23 -8.92
C LEU A 53 6.94 -4.46 -9.59
N PRO A 54 5.61 -4.58 -9.54
CA PRO A 54 4.66 -3.61 -8.99
C PRO A 54 4.60 -3.56 -7.46
N LEU A 55 4.25 -2.38 -6.94
CA LEU A 55 3.72 -2.24 -5.59
C LEU A 55 2.26 -2.68 -5.60
N ILE A 56 1.92 -3.74 -4.87
CA ILE A 56 0.54 -4.19 -4.71
C ILE A 56 -0.01 -3.61 -3.42
N LEU A 57 -1.10 -2.84 -3.55
CA LEU A 57 -1.78 -2.24 -2.42
C LEU A 57 -2.67 -3.25 -1.68
N LEU A 58 -2.82 -3.04 -0.39
CA LEU A 58 -3.84 -3.66 0.44
C LEU A 58 -5.21 -3.02 0.16
N PRO A 59 -6.33 -3.77 0.28
CA PRO A 59 -7.67 -3.17 0.17
C PRO A 59 -7.87 -1.96 1.11
N GLU A 60 -7.28 -2.02 2.31
CA GLU A 60 -7.35 -0.94 3.30
C GLU A 60 -6.55 0.30 2.87
N GLU A 61 -5.43 0.11 2.16
CA GLU A 61 -4.64 1.21 1.57
C GLU A 61 -5.41 1.87 0.42
N VAL A 62 -6.09 1.08 -0.41
CA VAL A 62 -6.95 1.59 -1.49
C VAL A 62 -8.13 2.39 -0.91
N ALA A 63 -8.79 1.86 0.11
CA ALA A 63 -9.89 2.55 0.79
C ALA A 63 -9.45 3.86 1.46
N LEU A 64 -8.23 3.90 2.02
CA LEU A 64 -7.62 5.14 2.51
C LEU A 64 -7.42 6.14 1.37
N LEU A 65 -6.87 5.70 0.24
CA LEU A 65 -6.63 6.56 -0.93
C LEU A 65 -7.92 7.09 -1.55
N SER A 66 -9.01 6.32 -1.50
CA SER A 66 -10.34 6.75 -1.96
C SER A 66 -10.89 7.97 -1.22
N SER A 67 -10.32 8.34 -0.06
CA SER A 67 -10.66 9.59 0.61
C SER A 67 -10.10 10.84 -0.08
N ASP A 68 -9.05 10.69 -0.91
CA ASP A 68 -8.48 11.76 -1.71
C ASP A 68 -8.98 11.66 -3.17
N PRO A 69 -9.80 12.62 -3.64
CA PRO A 69 -10.32 12.64 -5.01
C PRO A 69 -9.23 12.65 -6.09
N SER A 70 -8.02 13.12 -5.78
CA SER A 70 -6.90 13.17 -6.73
C SER A 70 -6.34 11.79 -7.10
N THR A 71 -6.71 10.75 -6.36
CA THR A 71 -6.29 9.37 -6.64
C THR A 71 -7.17 8.70 -7.70
N GLY A 72 -8.40 9.18 -7.88
CA GLY A 72 -9.39 8.57 -8.78
C GLY A 72 -9.84 7.16 -8.37
N LEU A 73 -9.50 6.70 -7.17
CA LEU A 73 -9.89 5.40 -6.64
C LEU A 73 -11.22 5.52 -5.90
N ASP A 74 -12.16 4.61 -6.15
CA ASP A 74 -13.44 4.53 -5.44
C ASP A 74 -13.71 3.08 -5.01
N GLN A 75 -12.89 2.58 -4.07
CA GLN A 75 -13.05 1.24 -3.52
C GLN A 75 -13.20 1.33 -2.00
N GLN A 76 -14.43 1.13 -1.54
CA GLN A 76 -14.76 1.09 -0.12
C GLN A 76 -15.00 -0.35 0.35
N PRO A 77 -14.86 -0.63 1.66
CA PRO A 77 -15.26 -1.91 2.24
C PRO A 77 -16.71 -2.26 1.90
N ARG A 78 -16.95 -3.48 1.43
CA ARG A 78 -18.26 -3.98 0.96
C ARG A 78 -18.91 -4.96 1.94
N SER A 79 -18.21 -5.34 3.00
CA SER A 79 -18.71 -6.26 4.02
C SER A 79 -18.29 -5.81 5.43
N THR A 80 -18.98 -6.33 6.46
CA THR A 80 -18.63 -6.08 7.87
C THR A 80 -17.20 -6.52 8.18
N HIS A 81 -16.71 -7.60 7.57
CA HIS A 81 -15.35 -8.08 7.76
C HIS A 81 -14.32 -7.12 7.14
N GLU A 82 -14.55 -6.66 5.91
CA GLU A 82 -13.70 -5.66 5.26
C GLU A 82 -13.71 -4.33 6.04
N GLN A 83 -14.88 -3.92 6.56
CA GLN A 83 -15.00 -2.70 7.35
C GLN A 83 -14.19 -2.80 8.64
N ALA A 84 -14.30 -3.92 9.39
CA ALA A 84 -13.55 -4.12 10.62
C ALA A 84 -12.02 -4.09 10.40
N ARG A 85 -11.56 -4.67 9.28
CA ARG A 85 -10.15 -4.62 8.88
C ARG A 85 -9.69 -3.21 8.55
N PHE A 86 -10.50 -2.45 7.80
CA PHE A 86 -10.21 -1.06 7.48
C PHE A 86 -10.17 -0.19 8.75
N ASP A 87 -11.13 -0.35 9.66
CA ASP A 87 -11.17 0.39 10.92
C ASP A 87 -9.91 0.12 11.77
N LEU A 88 -9.49 -1.15 11.86
CA LEU A 88 -8.25 -1.55 12.53
C LEU A 88 -7.02 -0.94 11.84
N TYR A 89 -6.94 -1.02 10.51
CA TYR A 89 -5.85 -0.41 9.74
C TYR A 89 -5.77 1.10 10.01
N MET A 90 -6.90 1.79 9.98
CA MET A 90 -6.99 3.24 10.21
C MET A 90 -6.63 3.62 11.65
N ASP A 91 -7.00 2.83 12.66
CA ASP A 91 -6.55 3.05 14.05
C ASP A 91 -5.03 2.97 14.15
N LEU A 92 -4.46 1.88 13.65
CA LEU A 92 -3.01 1.63 13.69
C LEU A 92 -2.23 2.69 12.90
N HIS A 93 -2.74 3.09 11.74
CA HIS A 93 -2.17 4.17 10.94
C HIS A 93 -2.23 5.48 11.73
N LYS A 94 -3.41 5.90 12.24
CA LYS A 94 -3.55 7.12 13.05
C LYS A 94 -2.59 7.16 14.25
N ARG A 95 -2.30 6.01 14.86
CA ARG A 95 -1.37 5.87 15.99
C ARG A 95 0.10 6.04 15.65
N GLY A 96 0.47 6.18 14.38
CA GLY A 96 1.87 6.42 14.00
C GLY A 96 2.52 5.29 13.21
N PHE A 97 1.92 4.10 13.18
CA PHE A 97 2.59 2.92 12.64
C PHE A 97 2.65 2.91 11.11
N TYR A 98 3.75 2.37 10.60
CA TYR A 98 3.88 1.90 9.22
C TYR A 98 3.39 0.45 9.18
N ILE A 99 2.51 0.15 8.22
CA ILE A 99 1.79 -1.13 8.14
C ILE A 99 2.19 -1.83 6.84
N THR A 100 2.52 -3.13 6.92
CA THR A 100 2.72 -4.00 5.74
C THR A 100 1.95 -5.30 5.89
N ARG A 101 1.81 -6.07 4.80
CA ARG A 101 1.32 -7.46 4.88
C ARG A 101 2.19 -8.28 5.83
N GLY A 102 1.56 -9.05 6.71
CA GLY A 102 2.24 -9.94 7.67
C GLY A 102 2.25 -11.42 7.31
N ILE A 103 1.75 -11.79 6.13
CA ILE A 103 1.47 -13.21 5.80
C ILE A 103 2.72 -14.10 5.86
N LYS A 104 3.91 -13.54 5.61
CA LYS A 104 5.21 -14.23 5.74
C LYS A 104 5.52 -14.66 7.19
N PHE A 105 4.79 -14.14 8.16
CA PHE A 105 4.95 -14.40 9.60
C PHE A 105 3.67 -14.95 10.24
N GLY A 106 2.68 -15.37 9.43
CA GLY A 106 1.41 -15.90 9.93
C GLY A 106 0.47 -14.86 10.55
N ALA A 107 0.63 -13.58 10.19
CA ALA A 107 -0.22 -12.48 10.66
C ALA A 107 -0.85 -11.70 9.50
N ASP A 108 -1.94 -10.97 9.76
CA ASP A 108 -2.54 -10.07 8.77
C ASP A 108 -1.61 -8.88 8.45
N TYR A 109 -1.08 -8.25 9.49
CA TYR A 109 -0.26 -7.05 9.39
C TYR A 109 1.04 -7.18 10.17
N MET A 110 2.07 -6.48 9.71
CA MET A 110 3.23 -6.11 10.51
C MET A 110 3.21 -4.61 10.76
N LEU A 111 3.66 -4.22 11.95
CA LEU A 111 3.70 -2.83 12.40
C LEU A 111 5.14 -2.42 12.66
N TYR A 112 5.50 -1.25 12.15
CA TYR A 112 6.80 -0.64 12.40
C TYR A 112 6.59 0.75 13.02
N PRO A 113 7.33 1.11 14.09
CA PRO A 113 7.24 2.42 14.73
C PRO A 113 7.91 3.54 13.90
N GLY A 114 8.60 3.19 12.82
CA GLY A 114 9.24 4.11 11.89
C GLY A 114 9.28 3.52 10.47
N GLU A 115 9.76 4.29 9.50
CA GLU A 115 9.77 3.83 8.10
C GLU A 115 10.69 2.61 7.95
N PRO A 116 10.18 1.44 7.51
CA PRO A 116 10.94 0.18 7.54
C PRO A 116 12.04 0.08 6.46
N MET A 117 12.05 0.98 5.47
CA MET A 117 12.99 0.95 4.33
C MET A 117 14.01 2.10 4.39
N ARG A 118 14.28 2.62 5.59
CA ARG A 118 15.27 3.67 5.85
C ARG A 118 16.71 3.21 5.72
#